data_AF-A0A0W1R3D0-F1
#
_entry.id   AF-A0A0W1R3D0-F1
#
_cell.length_a   1.000
_cell.length_b   1.000
_cell.length_c   1.000
_cell.angle_alpha   90.00
_cell.angle_beta   90.00
_cell.angle_gamma   90.00
#
_symmetry.space_group_name_H-M   'P 1'
#
loop_
_entity.id
_entity.type
_entity.pdbx_description
1 polymer ?
#
loop_
_entity_poly.entity_id
_entity_poly.type
_entity_poly.pdbx_seq_one_letter_code
_entity_poly.pdbx_strand_id
1 'polypeptide(L)' 'MDSTAPGDAIKADQYQYQDGTVEVVFAVSDGRVLTLREYPDVPTFNRATEVAAYRGTHQGVAELPDLLEFEDLDL' A
#
# COMPACT_ATOMS: atom_id res chain seq x y z
N MET A 1 22.22 10.89 -11.69
CA MET A 1 21.24 9.79 -11.58
C MET A 1 21.62 9.05 -10.32
N ASP A 2 21.00 9.38 -9.20
CA ASP A 2 21.28 8.71 -7.93
C ASP A 2 20.66 7.31 -7.99
N SER A 3 21.52 6.31 -8.10
CA SER A 3 21.13 4.91 -8.00
C SER A 3 21.26 4.52 -6.53
N THR A 4 20.20 4.71 -5.77
CA THR A 4 20.05 4.09 -4.44
C THR A 4 19.77 2.61 -4.65
N ALA A 5 20.78 1.76 -4.50
CA ALA A 5 20.52 0.34 -4.23
C ALA A 5 19.57 0.27 -3.02
N PRO A 6 18.48 -0.54 -3.04
CA PRO A 6 17.56 -0.54 -1.92
C PRO A 6 18.29 -1.13 -0.71
N GLY A 7 18.48 -0.30 0.31
CA GLY A 7 18.71 -0.80 1.67
C GLY A 7 17.46 -1.53 2.18
N ASP A 8 17.45 -1.89 3.46
CA ASP A 8 16.24 -2.40 4.09
C ASP A 8 15.07 -1.44 3.84
N ALA A 9 13.90 -1.98 3.52
CA ALA A 9 12.69 -1.17 3.32
C ALA A 9 12.44 -0.32 4.58
N ILE A 10 12.15 0.97 4.40
CA ILE A 10 11.78 1.87 5.49
C ILE A 10 10.38 2.42 5.27
N LYS A 11 9.75 2.85 6.37
CA LYS A 11 8.43 3.49 6.32
C LYS A 11 8.46 4.68 5.35
N ALA A 12 7.44 4.76 4.50
CA ALA A 12 7.26 5.74 3.43
C ALA A 12 8.17 5.57 2.20
N ASP A 13 8.95 4.48 2.08
CA ASP A 13 9.52 4.11 0.78
C ASP A 13 8.40 3.86 -0.23
N GLN A 14 8.60 4.36 -1.45
CA GLN A 14 7.66 4.23 -2.56
C GLN A 14 8.32 3.53 -3.74
N TYR A 15 7.62 2.54 -4.31
CA TYR A 15 8.03 1.80 -5.48
C TYR A 15 6.97 1.94 -6.57
N GLN A 16 7.41 2.14 -7.81
CA GLN A 16 6.54 2.19 -8.98
C GLN A 16 6.84 1.01 -9.90
N TYR A 17 5.81 0.27 -10.28
CA TYR A 17 5.90 -0.88 -11.17
C TYR A 17 5.60 -0.50 -12.62
N GLN A 18 6.02 -1.35 -13.56
CA GLN A 18 5.82 -1.13 -15.00
C GLN A 18 4.34 -1.12 -15.41
N ASP A 19 3.49 -1.76 -14.64
CA ASP A 19 2.04 -1.79 -14.85
C ASP A 19 1.32 -0.55 -14.30
N GLY A 20 2.06 0.40 -13.72
CA GLY A 20 1.51 1.60 -13.11
C GLY A 20 1.11 1.44 -11.64
N THR A 21 1.24 0.23 -11.06
CA THR A 21 1.02 0.02 -9.63
C THR A 21 2.04 0.82 -8.82
N VAL A 22 1.59 1.44 -7.73
CA VAL A 22 2.44 2.09 -6.74
C VAL A 22 2.33 1.33 -5.43
N GLU A 23 3.46 1.00 -4.82
CA GLU A 23 3.52 0.38 -3.50
C GLU A 23 4.23 1.30 -2.52
N VAL A 24 3.58 1.56 -1.39
CA VAL A 24 4.09 2.41 -0.32
C VAL A 24 4.27 1.57 0.94
N VAL A 25 5.45 1.65 1.56
CA VAL A 25 5.72 0.97 2.83
C VAL A 25 5.00 1.67 3.97
N PHE A 26 4.02 0.99 4.57
CA PHE A 26 3.25 1.48 5.71
C PHE A 26 3.96 1.22 7.04
N ALA A 27 4.51 0.01 7.22
CA ALA A 27 5.24 -0.37 8.43
C ALA A 27 6.24 -1.50 8.17
N VAL A 28 7.29 -1.55 8.97
CA VAL A 28 8.28 -2.64 8.99
C VAL A 28 8.39 -3.12 10.43
N SER A 29 8.01 -4.36 10.69
CA SER A 29 8.03 -4.96 12.04
C SER A 29 8.33 -6.45 11.95
N ASP A 30 9.21 -6.96 12.81
CA ASP A 30 9.52 -8.39 12.93
C ASP A 30 9.90 -9.07 11.60
N GLY A 31 10.68 -8.38 10.78
CA GLY A 31 11.08 -8.85 9.44
C GLY A 31 9.95 -8.90 8.41
N ARG A 32 8.78 -8.34 8.73
CA ARG A 32 7.64 -8.20 7.83
C ARG A 32 7.51 -6.75 7.39
N VAL A 33 7.14 -6.58 6.13
CA VAL A 33 6.80 -5.27 5.56
C VAL A 33 5.29 -5.27 5.30
N LEU A 34 4.59 -4.28 5.86
CA LEU A 34 3.21 -3.99 5.54
C LEU A 34 3.21 -2.85 4.52
N THR A 35 2.46 -3.03 3.44
CA THR A 35 2.42 -2.08 2.35
C THR A 35 0.98 -1.73 1.95
N LEU A 36 0.83 -0.55 1.37
CA LEU A 36 -0.36 -0.13 0.65
C LEU A 36 -0.02 -0.21 -0.84
N ARG A 37 -0.92 -0.80 -1.63
CA ARG A 37 -0.80 -0.85 -3.10
C ARG A 37 -1.92 -0.07 -3.75
N GLU A 38 -1.55 0.93 -4.52
CA GLU A 38 -2.43 1.66 -5.42
C GLU A 38 -2.31 1.05 -6.81
N TYR A 39 -3.44 0.67 -7.39
CA TYR A 39 -3.52 0.17 -8.76
C TYR A 39 -4.00 1.29 -9.67
N PRO A 40 -3.54 1.34 -10.93
CA PRO A 40 -3.96 2.39 -11.87
C PRO A 40 -5.48 2.36 -12.13
N ASP A 41 -6.10 1.18 -12.01
CA ASP A 41 -7.54 1.00 -12.16
C ASP A 41 -8.04 -0.30 -11.50
N VAL A 42 -9.37 -0.39 -11.33
CA VAL A 42 -10.06 -1.56 -10.75
C VAL A 42 -9.85 -2.84 -11.56
N PRO A 43 -9.90 -2.85 -12.91
CA PRO A 43 -9.57 -4.05 -13.70
C PRO A 43 -8.17 -4.62 -13.41
N THR A 44 -7.17 -3.75 -13.24
CA THR A 44 -5.80 -4.14 -12.91
C THR A 44 -5.72 -4.76 -11.53
N PHE A 45 -6.39 -4.16 -10.53
CA PHE A 45 -6.54 -4.75 -9.20
C PHE A 45 -7.15 -6.15 -9.28
N ASN A 46 -8.30 -6.30 -9.95
CA ASN A 46 -9.01 -7.57 -10.03
C ASN A 46 -8.12 -8.67 -10.64
N ARG A 47 -7.40 -8.36 -11.72
CA ARG A 47 -6.46 -9.28 -12.36
C ARG A 47 -5.30 -9.65 -11.42
N ALA A 48 -4.74 -8.68 -10.70
CA ALA A 48 -3.66 -8.93 -9.76
C ALA A 48 -4.11 -9.83 -8.58
N THR A 49 -5.36 -9.68 -8.13
CA THR A 49 -5.91 -10.46 -7.01
C THR A 49 -6.55 -11.79 -7.40
N GLU A 50 -6.70 -12.09 -8.70
CA GLU A 50 -7.36 -13.31 -9.18
C GLU A 50 -6.69 -14.59 -8.66
N VAL A 51 -5.37 -14.55 -8.47
CA VAL A 51 -4.58 -15.66 -7.94
C VAL A 51 -4.39 -15.61 -6.42
N ALA A 52 -4.95 -14.60 -5.74
CA ALA A 52 -4.81 -14.42 -4.31
C ALA A 52 -5.89 -15.18 -3.53
N ALA A 53 -5.52 -15.67 -2.35
CA ALA A 53 -6.50 -16.21 -1.40
C ALA A 53 -7.14 -15.06 -0.62
N TYR A 54 -8.45 -14.87 -0.77
CA TYR A 54 -9.20 -13.95 0.07
C TYR A 54 -9.17 -14.42 1.53
N ARG A 55 -8.70 -13.56 2.45
CA ARG A 55 -8.57 -13.86 3.89
C ARG A 55 -9.53 -13.08 4.79
N GLY A 56 -10.50 -12.38 4.20
CA GLY A 56 -11.42 -11.51 4.95
C GLY A 56 -10.86 -10.10 5.15
N THR A 57 -11.41 -9.40 6.14
CA THR A 57 -11.09 -8.00 6.43
C THR A 57 -10.08 -7.89 7.57
N HIS A 58 -8.98 -7.17 7.34
CA HIS A 58 -8.01 -6.85 8.38
C HIS A 58 -8.62 -5.80 9.33
N GLN A 59 -9.07 -6.24 10.52
CA GLN A 59 -9.83 -5.39 11.45
C GLN A 59 -9.11 -4.10 11.82
N GLY A 60 -7.81 -4.16 12.14
CA GLY A 60 -7.05 -2.95 12.49
C GLY A 60 -6.85 -1.94 11.35
N VAL A 61 -7.15 -2.31 10.10
CA VAL A 61 -7.20 -1.37 8.97
C VAL A 61 -8.63 -0.89 8.74
N ALA A 62 -9.63 -1.75 8.94
CA ALA A 62 -11.04 -1.37 8.83
C ALA A 62 -11.48 -0.36 9.92
N GLU A 63 -10.78 -0.31 11.03
CA GLU A 63 -10.99 0.66 12.11
C GLU A 63 -10.25 1.99 11.88
N LEU A 64 -9.44 2.11 10.82
CA LEU A 64 -8.82 3.38 10.48
C LEU A 64 -9.90 4.36 10.01
N PRO A 65 -9.78 5.66 10.37
CA PRO A 65 -10.64 6.72 9.86
C PRO A 65 -10.72 6.71 8.34
N ASP A 66 -11.91 6.90 7.79
CA ASP A 66 -12.09 7.11 6.36
C ASP A 66 -11.59 8.50 5.96
N LEU A 67 -11.33 8.73 4.67
CA LEU A 67 -10.88 10.03 4.14
C LEU A 67 -11.84 11.16 4.52
N LEU A 68 -13.15 10.88 4.56
CA LEU A 68 -14.18 11.84 4.97
C LEU A 68 -13.97 12.35 6.41
N GLU A 69 -13.37 11.56 7.31
CA GLU A 69 -13.08 11.99 8.68
C GLU A 69 -11.92 12.99 8.76
N PHE A 70 -11.12 13.11 7.70
CA PHE A 70 -10.06 14.13 7.58
C PHE A 70 -10.52 15.38 6.82
N GLU A 71 -11.64 15.33 6.08
CA GLU A 71 -12.19 16.48 5.34
C GLU A 71 -12.84 17.51 6.28
N ASP A 72 -13.33 17.08 7.45
CA ASP A 72 -13.92 17.95 8.48
C ASP A 72 -12.88 18.62 9.40
N LEU A 73 -11.60 18.31 9.22
CA LEU A 73 -10.50 18.96 9.93
C LEU A 73 -10.05 20.18 9.13
N ASP A 74 -10.71 21.33 9.37
CA ASP A 74 -10.20 22.65 9.01
C ASP A 74 -8.84 22.88 9.71
N LEU A 75 -7.74 22.47 9.06
CA LEU A 75 -6.34 22.69 9.49
C LEU A 75 -5.80 24.05 9.00
#